data_AF-A0AAN6DUB0-F1
#
_entry.id   AF-A0AAN6DUB0-F1
#
_cell.length_a   1.000
_cell.length_b   1.000
_cell.length_c   1.000
_cell.angle_alpha   90.00
_cell.angle_beta   90.00
_cell.angle_gamma   90.00
#
_symmetry.space_group_name_H-M   'P 1'
#
loop_
_entity.id
_entity.type
_entity.pdbx_description
1 polymer ?
#
loop_
_entity_poly.entity_id
_entity_poly.type
_entity_poly.pdbx_seq_one_letter_code
_entity_poly.pdbx_strand_id
1 'polypeptide(L)'
;MDGSGPQGSISLLSGSGRVQMIAETLSSGLAKIVGAEPSRISLTENIDQYAFDSLTLMQLRSVILREFRIIFPIMRFFKGPSLQDIALKVEGSFSNDSREGQSILDIANHEAEPMLFTGLSIASPWFVRRESANSFHTQVVCFHSMGTRASLFAPFLLNPPDGMDAIAVQLPGRETRADEAFLINMSDVVSGILGVLETSVTRMGSQVEGLTPKALT
;
A
#
# COMPACT_ATOMS: atom_id res chain seq x y z
N MET A 1 -14.73 -10.24 -33.71
CA MET A 1 -13.60 -11.19 -33.72
C MET A 1 -12.92 -11.08 -32.37
N ASP A 2 -13.19 -12.10 -31.57
CA ASP A 2 -12.46 -12.69 -30.44
C ASP A 2 -11.96 -11.79 -29.29
N GLY A 3 -12.84 -11.62 -28.32
CA GLY A 3 -12.54 -11.18 -26.95
C GLY A 3 -12.35 -12.34 -25.98
N SER A 4 -11.55 -13.35 -26.34
CA SER A 4 -11.18 -14.44 -25.43
C SER A 4 -9.91 -14.05 -24.67
N GLY A 5 -10.08 -13.46 -23.48
CA GLY A 5 -8.97 -13.27 -22.56
C GLY A 5 -8.44 -14.63 -22.05
N PRO A 6 -7.16 -14.70 -21.58
CA PRO A 6 -6.50 -15.94 -21.16
C PRO A 6 -7.20 -16.66 -19.98
N GLN A 7 -8.11 -15.97 -19.29
CA GLN A 7 -8.90 -16.47 -18.17
C GLN A 7 -9.69 -17.76 -18.51
N GLY A 8 -10.27 -17.86 -19.72
CA GLY A 8 -11.04 -19.04 -20.12
C GLY A 8 -10.20 -20.31 -20.33
N SER A 9 -8.92 -20.16 -20.65
CA SER A 9 -7.99 -21.27 -20.89
C SER A 9 -7.24 -21.69 -19.63
N ILE A 10 -7.05 -20.78 -18.66
CA ILE A 10 -6.32 -21.04 -17.40
C ILE A 10 -7.12 -21.96 -16.48
N SER A 11 -8.44 -21.82 -16.39
CA SER A 11 -9.28 -22.59 -15.48
C SER A 11 -9.39 -24.09 -15.81
N LEU A 12 -9.01 -24.51 -17.02
CA LEU A 12 -9.09 -25.91 -17.48
C LEU A 12 -7.79 -26.70 -17.29
N LEU A 13 -6.70 -26.04 -16.87
CA LEU A 13 -5.39 -26.65 -16.72
C LEU A 13 -5.15 -27.14 -15.29
N SER A 14 -4.46 -28.28 -15.14
CA SER A 14 -3.95 -28.75 -13.86
C SER A 14 -3.00 -27.72 -13.23
N GLY A 15 -2.86 -27.73 -11.90
CA GLY A 15 -2.06 -26.72 -11.17
C GLY A 15 -0.65 -26.50 -11.73
N SER A 16 0.07 -27.58 -12.10
CA SER A 16 1.39 -27.48 -12.74
C SER A 16 1.36 -26.80 -14.12
N GLY A 17 0.35 -27.09 -14.95
CA GLY A 17 0.16 -26.46 -16.25
C GLY A 17 -0.18 -24.96 -16.14
N ARG A 18 -0.94 -24.58 -15.10
CA ARG A 18 -1.24 -23.17 -14.80
C ARG A 18 -0.01 -22.39 -14.39
N VAL A 19 0.82 -22.92 -13.50
CA VAL A 19 2.08 -22.26 -13.09
C VAL A 19 2.96 -22.00 -14.30
N GLN A 20 3.11 -22.99 -15.19
CA GLN A 20 3.95 -22.86 -16.37
C GLN A 20 3.43 -21.76 -17.32
N MET A 21 2.12 -21.75 -17.60
CA MET A 21 1.50 -20.70 -18.44
C MET A 21 1.66 -19.29 -17.84
N ILE A 22 1.50 -19.16 -16.51
CA ILE A 22 1.70 -17.88 -15.82
C ILE A 22 3.17 -17.45 -15.97
N ALA A 23 4.13 -18.34 -15.73
CA ALA A 23 5.55 -18.03 -15.84
C ALA A 23 5.95 -17.59 -17.26
N GLU A 24 5.46 -18.26 -18.31
CA GLU A 24 5.69 -17.90 -19.70
C GLU A 24 5.08 -16.55 -20.08
N THR A 25 3.88 -16.26 -19.58
CA THR A 25 3.23 -14.96 -19.77
C THR A 25 4.03 -13.84 -19.10
N LEU A 26 4.53 -14.08 -17.88
CA LEU A 26 5.40 -13.13 -17.17
C LEU A 26 6.73 -12.93 -17.89
N SER A 27 7.32 -13.99 -18.46
CA SER A 27 8.54 -13.90 -19.26
C SER A 27 8.33 -13.05 -20.51
N SER A 28 7.24 -13.30 -21.26
CA SER A 28 6.88 -12.46 -22.41
C SER A 28 6.64 -11.00 -22.02
N GLY A 29 5.97 -10.77 -20.88
CA GLY A 29 5.75 -9.43 -20.33
C GLY A 29 7.05 -8.73 -19.97
N LEU A 30 7.94 -9.40 -19.24
CA LEU A 30 9.23 -8.87 -18.81
C LEU A 30 10.13 -8.58 -20.03
N ALA A 31 10.19 -9.50 -21.00
CA ALA A 31 10.95 -9.32 -22.24
C ALA A 31 10.52 -8.05 -22.99
N LYS A 32 9.21 -7.78 -23.10
CA LYS A 32 8.68 -6.55 -23.69
C LYS A 32 9.06 -5.30 -22.91
N ILE A 33 9.10 -5.38 -21.58
CA ILE A 33 9.46 -4.24 -20.72
C ILE A 33 10.94 -3.89 -20.89
N VAL A 34 11.82 -4.89 -20.87
CA VAL A 34 13.28 -4.68 -20.94
C VAL A 34 13.82 -4.59 -22.38
N GLY A 35 12.96 -4.74 -23.39
CA GLY A 35 13.36 -4.71 -24.81
C GLY A 35 14.19 -5.92 -25.25
N ALA A 36 13.98 -7.08 -24.63
CA ALA A 36 14.65 -8.34 -24.96
C ALA A 36 13.71 -9.33 -25.67
N GLU A 37 14.28 -10.39 -26.22
CA GLU A 37 13.52 -11.50 -26.80
C GLU A 37 13.14 -12.50 -25.69
N PRO A 38 11.92 -13.08 -25.68
CA PRO A 38 11.45 -13.93 -24.58
C PRO A 38 12.35 -15.13 -24.24
N SER A 39 13.06 -15.72 -25.20
CA SER A 39 14.00 -16.82 -24.96
C SER A 39 15.22 -16.39 -24.14
N ARG A 40 15.49 -15.08 -24.04
CA ARG A 40 16.55 -14.53 -23.18
C ARG A 40 16.12 -14.36 -21.73
N ILE A 41 14.84 -14.51 -21.41
CA ILE A 41 14.34 -14.39 -20.04
C ILE A 41 14.12 -15.78 -19.47
N SER A 42 15.04 -16.22 -18.61
CA SER A 42 14.92 -17.49 -17.90
C SER A 42 13.77 -17.45 -16.89
N LEU A 43 13.02 -18.56 -16.80
CA LEU A 43 11.91 -18.68 -15.85
C LEU A 43 12.39 -18.93 -14.41
N THR A 44 13.60 -19.48 -14.25
CA THR A 44 14.13 -19.98 -12.98
C THR A 44 15.22 -19.09 -12.40
N GLU A 45 15.81 -18.19 -13.19
CA GLU A 45 16.75 -17.21 -12.68
C GLU A 45 16.04 -16.11 -11.91
N ASN A 46 16.77 -15.51 -10.97
CA ASN A 46 16.30 -14.38 -10.21
C ASN A 46 15.98 -13.20 -11.14
N ILE A 47 14.81 -12.60 -10.96
CA ILE A 47 14.35 -11.43 -11.69
C ILE A 47 15.33 -10.25 -11.67
N ASP A 48 16.16 -10.11 -10.63
CA ASP A 48 17.16 -9.05 -10.48
C ASP A 48 18.21 -9.04 -11.62
N GLN A 49 18.39 -10.18 -12.32
CA GLN A 49 19.25 -10.28 -13.51
C GLN A 49 18.69 -9.49 -14.71
N TYR A 50 17.39 -9.21 -14.71
CA TYR A 50 16.65 -8.60 -15.81
C TYR A 50 16.03 -7.25 -15.42
N ALA A 51 15.49 -7.15 -14.20
CA ALA A 51 14.79 -5.99 -13.68
C ALA A 51 15.54 -5.39 -12.49
N PHE A 52 16.48 -4.50 -12.75
CA PHE A 52 17.34 -3.89 -11.73
C PHE A 52 16.75 -2.62 -11.11
N ASP A 53 15.65 -2.10 -11.63
CA ASP A 53 15.05 -0.84 -11.17
C ASP A 53 13.57 -0.98 -10.76
N SER A 54 13.10 -0.02 -9.96
CA SER A 54 11.74 -0.01 -9.42
C SER A 54 10.65 0.24 -10.47
N LEU A 55 10.96 0.92 -11.58
CA LEU A 55 10.02 1.17 -12.68
C LEU A 55 9.73 -0.13 -13.44
N THR A 56 10.78 -0.90 -13.76
CA THR A 56 10.65 -2.21 -14.42
C THR A 56 9.81 -3.16 -13.57
N LEU A 57 10.04 -3.20 -12.25
CA LEU A 57 9.22 -3.99 -11.32
C LEU A 57 7.77 -3.52 -11.23
N MET A 58 7.51 -2.20 -11.28
CA MET A 58 6.17 -1.65 -11.33
C MET A 58 5.43 -1.99 -12.64
N GLN A 59 6.14 -2.00 -13.77
CA GLN A 59 5.58 -2.41 -15.05
C GLN A 59 5.25 -3.91 -15.06
N LEU A 60 6.12 -4.76 -14.50
CA LEU A 60 5.83 -6.18 -14.36
C LEU A 60 4.64 -6.42 -13.43
N ARG A 61 4.55 -5.66 -12.32
CA ARG A 61 3.36 -5.67 -11.45
C ARG A 61 2.09 -5.33 -12.23
N SER A 62 2.14 -4.35 -13.13
CA SER A 62 1.03 -3.99 -14.00
C SER A 62 0.63 -5.13 -14.95
N VAL A 63 1.60 -5.90 -15.48
CA VAL A 63 1.32 -7.12 -16.26
C VAL A 63 0.56 -8.13 -15.40
N ILE A 64 1.01 -8.41 -14.18
CA ILE A 64 0.32 -9.37 -13.29
C ILE A 64 -1.13 -8.94 -13.04
N LEU A 65 -1.34 -7.66 -12.76
CA LEU A 65 -2.68 -7.12 -12.53
C LEU A 65 -3.57 -7.23 -13.77
N ARG A 66 -3.04 -6.91 -14.95
CA ARG A 66 -3.81 -6.91 -16.20
C ARG A 66 -4.19 -8.31 -16.65
N GLU A 67 -3.22 -9.23 -16.67
CA GLU A 67 -3.41 -10.58 -17.22
C GLU A 67 -4.14 -11.50 -16.23
N PHE A 68 -3.80 -11.40 -14.94
CA PHE A 68 -4.28 -12.34 -13.92
C PHE A 68 -5.28 -11.74 -12.94
N ARG A 69 -5.52 -10.43 -12.99
CA ARG A 69 -6.39 -9.70 -12.06
C ARG A 69 -5.97 -9.84 -10.60
N ILE A 70 -4.67 -10.07 -10.36
CA ILE A 70 -4.08 -10.20 -9.03
C ILE A 70 -3.28 -8.94 -8.69
N ILE A 71 -3.58 -8.34 -7.53
CA ILE A 71 -2.77 -7.25 -6.97
C ILE A 71 -1.54 -7.87 -6.31
N PHE A 72 -0.43 -7.92 -7.05
CA PHE A 72 0.82 -8.44 -6.52
C PHE A 72 1.60 -7.36 -5.75
N PRO A 73 1.94 -7.53 -4.47
CA PRO A 73 2.68 -6.52 -3.71
C PRO A 73 4.10 -6.32 -4.24
N ILE A 74 4.49 -5.07 -4.48
CA ILE A 74 5.81 -4.76 -5.06
C ILE A 74 6.98 -5.25 -4.16
N MET A 75 6.80 -5.22 -2.83
CA MET A 75 7.79 -5.72 -1.87
C MET A 75 8.16 -7.20 -2.08
N ARG A 76 7.28 -8.00 -2.70
CA ARG A 76 7.57 -9.41 -2.99
C ARG A 76 8.63 -9.59 -4.09
N PHE A 77 8.87 -8.57 -4.91
CA PHE A 77 9.94 -8.57 -5.91
C PHE A 77 11.32 -8.31 -5.30
N PHE A 78 11.41 -7.54 -4.21
CA PHE A 78 12.70 -7.18 -3.59
C PHE A 78 13.46 -8.34 -2.95
N LYS A 79 12.84 -9.52 -2.87
CA LYS A 79 13.52 -10.76 -2.47
C LYS A 79 14.24 -11.46 -3.63
N GLY A 80 14.22 -10.88 -4.82
CA GLY A 80 14.78 -11.48 -6.02
C GLY A 80 14.16 -12.84 -6.39
N PRO A 81 12.82 -12.98 -6.45
CA PRO A 81 12.21 -14.24 -6.86
C PRO A 81 12.46 -14.53 -8.35
N SER A 82 12.41 -15.80 -8.73
CA SER A 82 12.31 -16.16 -10.16
C SER A 82 10.89 -15.93 -10.70
N LEU A 83 10.72 -15.92 -12.02
CA LEU A 83 9.39 -15.85 -12.62
C LEU A 83 8.52 -17.06 -12.26
N GLN A 84 9.14 -18.22 -12.04
CA GLN A 84 8.46 -19.42 -11.56
C GLN A 84 7.98 -19.27 -10.11
N ASP A 85 8.78 -18.64 -9.24
CA ASP A 85 8.35 -18.34 -7.86
C ASP A 85 7.19 -17.34 -7.82
N ILE A 86 7.22 -16.34 -8.71
CA ILE A 86 6.11 -15.39 -8.87
C ILE A 86 4.88 -16.14 -9.36
N ALA A 87 5.03 -17.01 -10.37
CA ALA A 87 3.94 -17.80 -10.92
C ALA A 87 3.28 -18.72 -9.90
N LEU A 88 4.05 -19.37 -9.02
CA LEU A 88 3.53 -20.17 -7.92
C LEU A 88 2.68 -19.33 -6.94
N LYS A 89 3.15 -18.13 -6.60
CA LYS A 89 2.41 -17.21 -5.71
C LYS A 89 1.11 -16.70 -6.35
N VAL A 90 1.15 -16.41 -7.65
CA VAL A 90 0.00 -16.00 -8.45
C VAL A 90 -0.99 -17.16 -8.57
N GLU A 91 -0.52 -18.38 -8.85
CA GLU A 91 -1.33 -19.61 -8.91
C GLU A 91 -2.06 -19.86 -7.58
N GLY A 92 -1.34 -19.80 -6.46
CA GLY A 92 -1.89 -20.02 -5.13
C GLY A 92 -2.94 -18.97 -4.74
N SER A 93 -2.89 -17.77 -5.32
CA SER A 93 -3.91 -16.73 -5.10
C SER A 93 -5.26 -17.07 -5.75
N PHE A 94 -5.28 -17.91 -6.79
CA PHE A 94 -6.54 -18.42 -7.37
C PHE A 94 -7.11 -19.60 -6.57
N SER A 95 -6.26 -20.40 -5.93
CA SER A 95 -6.66 -21.57 -5.14
C SER A 95 -7.14 -21.19 -3.73
N ASN A 96 -6.64 -20.08 -3.17
CA ASN A 96 -7.05 -19.58 -1.86
C ASN A 96 -8.37 -18.81 -1.84
N ASP A 97 -9.04 -18.64 -2.99
CA ASP A 97 -10.37 -17.99 -3.11
C ASP A 97 -11.50 -18.81 -2.45
N SER A 98 -11.19 -19.92 -1.76
CA SER A 98 -12.18 -20.79 -1.12
C SER A 98 -11.89 -21.23 0.32
N ARG A 99 -10.71 -21.00 0.93
CA ARG A 99 -10.42 -21.62 2.26
C ARG A 99 -9.63 -20.86 3.32
N GLU A 100 -9.12 -19.64 3.13
CA GLU A 100 -8.41 -18.94 4.22
C GLU A 100 -8.76 -17.45 4.32
N GLY A 101 -9.80 -17.18 5.11
CA GLY A 101 -10.18 -15.85 5.60
C GLY A 101 -9.29 -15.31 6.74
N GLN A 102 -8.07 -15.78 6.90
CA GLN A 102 -7.09 -15.20 7.83
C GLN A 102 -5.67 -15.51 7.36
N SER A 103 -4.79 -14.49 7.32
CA SER A 103 -3.31 -14.57 7.36
C SER A 103 -2.52 -14.12 6.12
N ILE A 104 -3.09 -13.95 4.91
CA ILE A 104 -2.31 -13.39 3.77
C ILE A 104 -3.04 -12.24 3.03
N LEU A 105 -4.36 -12.06 3.24
CA LEU A 105 -5.12 -10.94 2.68
C LEU A 105 -4.79 -9.57 3.33
N ASP A 106 -4.16 -9.53 4.51
CA ASP A 106 -4.00 -8.28 5.28
C ASP A 106 -2.85 -7.37 4.82
N ILE A 107 -1.92 -7.83 3.98
CA ILE A 107 -0.77 -7.01 3.53
C ILE A 107 -0.97 -6.50 2.09
N ALA A 108 -1.85 -7.11 1.30
CA ALA A 108 -2.00 -6.81 -0.13
C ALA A 108 -3.25 -5.98 -0.48
N ASN A 109 -4.24 -5.87 0.40
CA ASN A 109 -5.55 -5.29 0.11
C ASN A 109 -5.74 -3.81 0.51
N HIS A 110 -4.69 -2.99 0.60
CA HIS A 110 -4.82 -1.53 0.85
C HIS A 110 -4.76 -0.60 -0.35
N GLU A 111 -5.20 -1.07 -1.52
CA GLU A 111 -5.22 -0.19 -2.71
C GLU A 111 -6.62 -0.02 -3.35
N ALA A 112 -7.67 -0.74 -2.95
CA ALA A 112 -9.00 -0.55 -3.52
C ALA A 112 -10.15 -1.00 -2.58
N GLU A 113 -10.69 -0.04 -1.82
CA GLU A 113 -12.09 0.14 -1.35
C GLU A 113 -12.07 0.97 -0.03
N PRO A 114 -13.05 1.85 0.21
CA PRO A 114 -13.02 2.83 1.31
C PRO A 114 -13.39 2.15 2.63
N MET A 115 -12.46 1.41 3.20
CA MET A 115 -12.56 0.97 4.59
C MET A 115 -11.75 1.95 5.44
N LEU A 116 -12.42 2.90 6.08
CA LEU A 116 -11.87 3.46 7.32
C LEU A 116 -11.57 2.26 8.22
N PHE A 117 -10.29 2.03 8.53
CA PHE A 117 -9.88 1.01 9.48
C PHE A 117 -10.67 1.18 10.77
N THR A 118 -11.33 0.13 11.22
CA THR A 118 -11.96 0.10 12.54
C THR A 118 -10.91 0.50 13.59
N GLY A 119 -11.09 1.66 14.23
CA GLY A 119 -10.15 2.23 15.20
C GLY A 119 -9.29 3.41 14.71
N LEU A 120 -9.37 3.79 13.43
CA LEU A 120 -8.83 5.05 12.90
C LEU A 120 -9.95 6.09 12.72
N SER A 121 -9.57 7.35 12.91
CA SER A 121 -10.44 8.52 12.80
C SER A 121 -9.77 9.61 11.97
N ILE A 122 -10.58 10.35 11.23
CA ILE A 122 -10.16 11.58 10.55
C ILE A 122 -10.15 12.67 11.61
N ALA A 123 -8.98 13.01 12.16
CA ALA A 123 -8.84 14.07 13.16
C ALA A 123 -9.00 15.46 12.52
N SER A 124 -8.60 15.60 11.26
CA SER A 124 -8.81 16.78 10.42
C SER A 124 -8.74 16.37 8.95
N PRO A 125 -9.10 17.25 8.00
CA PRO A 125 -8.86 16.98 6.57
C PRO A 125 -7.39 16.63 6.27
N TRP A 126 -6.44 17.10 7.06
CA TRP A 126 -5.02 16.84 6.86
C TRP A 126 -4.49 15.63 7.62
N PHE A 127 -5.21 15.11 8.63
CA PHE A 127 -4.68 14.08 9.53
C PHE A 127 -5.63 12.91 9.77
N VAL A 128 -5.08 11.71 9.60
CA VAL A 128 -5.69 10.44 10.01
C VAL A 128 -4.89 9.87 11.18
N ARG A 129 -5.56 9.44 12.24
CA ARG A 129 -4.93 8.85 13.43
C ARG A 129 -5.84 7.88 14.17
N ARG A 130 -5.34 7.21 15.20
CA ARG A 130 -6.14 6.37 16.09
C ARG A 130 -7.18 7.19 16.88
N GLU A 131 -8.37 6.60 17.07
CA GLU A 131 -9.50 7.24 17.78
C GLU A 131 -9.17 7.55 19.26
N SER A 132 -8.39 6.68 19.90
CA SER A 132 -7.85 6.86 21.26
C SER A 132 -6.37 7.23 21.20
N ALA A 133 -6.07 8.53 21.18
CA ALA A 133 -4.70 9.03 21.33
C ALA A 133 -4.35 9.16 22.82
N ASN A 134 -3.25 8.54 23.23
CA ASN A 134 -2.70 8.69 24.58
C ASN A 134 -2.07 10.09 24.73
N SER A 135 -2.35 10.76 25.85
CA SER A 135 -2.05 12.19 26.05
C SER A 135 -0.59 12.52 26.39
N PHE A 136 0.34 11.56 26.39
CA PHE A 136 1.70 11.76 26.93
C PHE A 136 2.83 11.15 26.08
N HIS A 137 2.76 11.25 24.74
CA HIS A 137 3.70 10.58 23.84
C HIS A 137 4.32 11.51 22.79
N THR A 138 5.53 11.15 22.35
CA THR A 138 6.22 11.80 21.22
C THR A 138 5.42 11.59 19.95
N GLN A 139 5.01 12.66 19.27
CA GLN A 139 4.20 12.56 18.06
C GLN A 139 5.07 12.35 16.82
N VAL A 140 4.75 11.32 16.04
CA VAL A 140 5.36 11.01 14.75
C VAL A 140 4.39 11.39 13.63
N VAL A 141 4.88 12.20 12.69
CA VAL A 141 4.10 12.64 11.52
C VAL A 141 4.56 11.86 10.28
N CYS A 142 3.67 11.06 9.71
CA CYS A 142 3.96 10.19 8.58
C CYS A 142 3.54 10.86 7.26
N PHE A 143 4.51 11.03 6.36
CA PHE A 143 4.31 11.53 5.00
C PHE A 143 4.40 10.38 4.01
N HIS A 144 3.33 10.17 3.23
CA HIS A 144 3.33 9.14 2.20
C HIS A 144 4.11 9.62 0.95
N SER A 145 4.71 8.68 0.22
CA SER A 145 5.41 8.98 -1.03
C SER A 145 4.43 9.22 -2.20
N MET A 146 4.98 9.56 -3.36
CA MET A 146 4.21 9.81 -4.57
C MET A 146 3.46 8.53 -5.00
N GLY A 147 2.16 8.66 -5.28
CA GLY A 147 1.32 7.55 -5.72
C GLY A 147 0.80 6.63 -4.61
N THR A 148 1.06 6.92 -3.34
CA THR A 148 0.50 6.18 -2.20
C THR A 148 -0.52 7.00 -1.41
N ARG A 149 -1.10 6.40 -0.36
CA ARG A 149 -2.23 6.90 0.42
C ARG A 149 -1.87 6.98 1.91
N ALA A 150 -2.59 7.77 2.71
CA ALA A 150 -2.33 7.90 4.15
C ALA A 150 -2.63 6.60 4.91
N SER A 151 -3.62 5.85 4.44
CA SER A 151 -3.96 4.49 4.89
C SER A 151 -2.82 3.48 4.84
N LEU A 152 -1.75 3.73 4.07
CA LEU A 152 -0.52 2.92 4.11
C LEU A 152 0.05 2.79 5.53
N PHE A 153 -0.14 3.83 6.36
CA PHE A 153 0.36 3.85 7.73
C PHE A 153 -0.58 3.19 8.73
N ALA A 154 -1.75 2.67 8.33
CA ALA A 154 -2.76 2.15 9.25
C ALA A 154 -2.21 1.14 10.29
N PRO A 155 -1.34 0.15 9.93
CA PRO A 155 -0.76 -0.75 10.93
C PRO A 155 0.06 -0.02 12.00
N PHE A 156 0.81 1.00 11.59
CA PHE A 156 1.63 1.83 12.47
C PHE A 156 0.78 2.80 13.32
N LEU A 157 -0.30 3.34 12.76
CA LEU A 157 -1.24 4.20 13.48
C LEU A 157 -2.03 3.43 14.56
N LEU A 158 -2.42 2.19 14.26
CA LEU A 158 -3.18 1.35 15.19
C LEU A 158 -2.31 0.79 16.32
N ASN A 159 -1.06 0.42 16.00
CA ASN A 159 -0.10 -0.16 16.93
C ASN A 159 1.27 0.55 16.84
N PRO A 160 1.37 1.81 17.30
CA PRO A 160 2.65 2.51 17.34
C PRO A 160 3.55 1.91 18.44
N PRO A 161 4.88 2.05 18.34
CA PRO A 161 5.80 1.70 19.42
C PRO A 161 5.45 2.44 20.72
N ASP A 162 5.76 1.83 21.86
CA ASP A 162 5.52 2.42 23.18
C ASP A 162 6.13 3.82 23.30
N GLY A 163 5.37 4.75 23.87
CA GLY A 163 5.83 6.13 24.02
C GLY A 163 5.62 7.03 22.80
N MET A 164 5.02 6.51 21.72
CA MET A 164 4.74 7.27 20.50
C MET A 164 3.24 7.40 20.21
N ASP A 165 2.86 8.54 19.63
CA ASP A 165 1.57 8.73 18.97
C ASP A 165 1.85 8.99 17.48
N ALA A 166 1.14 8.32 16.59
CA ALA A 166 1.38 8.44 15.16
C ALA A 166 0.19 9.10 14.47
N ILE A 167 0.50 10.04 13.57
CA ILE A 167 -0.48 10.69 12.69
C ILE A 167 -0.02 10.57 11.24
N ALA A 168 -0.94 10.31 10.32
CA ALA A 168 -0.66 10.27 8.90
C ALA A 168 -1.22 11.50 8.20
N VAL A 169 -0.43 12.09 7.30
CA VAL A 169 -0.82 13.23 6.48
C VAL A 169 -1.67 12.75 5.30
N GLN A 170 -2.86 13.35 5.14
CA GLN A 170 -3.77 13.12 4.02
C GLN A 170 -3.73 14.31 3.05
N LEU A 171 -3.09 14.12 1.90
CA LEU A 171 -3.03 15.15 0.85
C LEU A 171 -4.36 15.26 0.07
N PRO A 172 -4.68 16.44 -0.50
CA PRO A 172 -5.80 16.63 -1.41
C PRO A 172 -5.74 15.73 -2.65
N GLY A 173 -6.90 15.35 -3.20
CA GLY A 173 -7.02 14.44 -4.35
C GLY A 173 -6.70 12.98 -4.03
N ARG A 174 -6.74 12.61 -2.75
CA ARG A 174 -6.46 11.26 -2.24
C ARG A 174 -7.50 10.86 -1.20
N GLU A 175 -7.87 9.58 -1.22
CA GLU A 175 -8.75 8.95 -0.23
C GLU A 175 -10.05 9.73 0.07
N THR A 176 -10.27 10.08 1.33
CA THR A 176 -11.41 10.86 1.83
C THR A 176 -11.46 12.27 1.27
N ARG A 177 -10.40 12.69 0.56
CA ARG A 177 -10.23 13.96 -0.16
C ARG A 177 -10.06 13.74 -1.68
N ALA A 178 -10.52 12.61 -2.22
CA ALA A 178 -10.36 12.27 -3.63
C ALA A 178 -11.03 13.29 -4.59
N ASP A 179 -12.10 13.93 -4.14
CA ASP A 179 -12.84 14.94 -4.93
C ASP A 179 -12.17 16.32 -4.93
N GLU A 180 -11.11 16.52 -4.15
CA GLU A 180 -10.37 17.78 -4.11
C GLU A 180 -9.29 17.85 -5.20
N ALA A 181 -9.03 19.06 -5.71
CA ALA A 181 -7.96 19.29 -6.66
C ALA A 181 -6.58 19.05 -6.05
N PHE A 182 -5.64 18.55 -6.86
CA PHE A 182 -4.25 18.41 -6.45
C PHE A 182 -3.63 19.79 -6.21
N LEU A 183 -2.93 19.92 -5.08
CA LEU A 183 -2.07 21.06 -4.85
C LEU A 183 -0.81 20.91 -5.70
N ILE A 184 -0.46 22.01 -6.39
CA ILE A 184 0.72 22.08 -7.26
C ILE A 184 1.90 22.80 -6.60
N ASN A 185 1.67 23.51 -5.47
CA ASN A 185 2.70 24.20 -4.72
C ASN A 185 2.92 23.56 -3.36
N MET A 186 4.18 23.31 -3.00
CA MET A 186 4.53 22.78 -1.67
C MET A 186 4.24 23.76 -0.53
N SER A 187 4.24 25.07 -0.80
CA SER A 187 3.86 26.10 0.20
C SER A 187 2.44 25.89 0.73
N ASP A 188 1.53 25.51 -0.15
CA ASP A 188 0.11 25.36 0.16
C ASP A 188 -0.11 24.09 1.01
N VAL A 189 0.65 23.03 0.69
CA VAL A 189 0.69 21.79 1.48
C VAL A 189 1.21 22.07 2.89
N VAL A 190 2.35 22.74 3.00
CA VAL A 190 2.98 23.06 4.30
C VAL A 190 2.07 23.95 5.13
N SER A 191 1.48 24.99 4.52
CA SER A 191 0.57 25.91 5.22
C SER A 191 -0.67 25.20 5.75
N GLY A 192 -1.26 24.29 4.96
CA GLY A 192 -2.42 23.49 5.38
C GLY A 192 -2.12 22.57 6.55
N ILE A 193 -0.97 21.89 6.52
CA ILE A 193 -0.53 21.01 7.61
C ILE A 193 -0.22 21.80 8.89
N LEU A 194 0.53 22.90 8.77
CA LEU A 194 0.91 23.74 9.92
C LEU A 194 -0.31 24.36 10.61
N GLY A 195 -1.30 24.83 9.85
CA GLY A 195 -2.52 25.41 10.44
C GLY A 195 -3.25 24.42 11.36
N VAL A 196 -3.20 23.11 11.07
CA VAL A 196 -3.79 22.08 11.93
C VAL A 196 -2.88 21.72 13.11
N LEU A 197 -1.55 21.64 12.91
CA LEU A 197 -0.60 21.36 13.99
C LEU A 197 -0.63 22.44 15.06
N GLU A 198 -0.61 23.72 14.67
CA GLU A 198 -0.65 24.86 15.59
C GLU A 198 -1.92 24.84 16.44
N THR A 199 -3.08 24.59 15.81
CA THR A 199 -4.38 24.47 16.50
C THR A 199 -4.39 23.33 17.52
N SER A 200 -3.70 22.23 17.22
CA SER A 200 -3.63 21.05 18.11
C SER A 200 -2.72 21.29 19.32
N VAL A 201 -1.61 22.02 19.14
CA VAL A 201 -0.67 22.39 20.21
C VAL A 201 -1.27 23.42 21.16
N THR A 202 -1.98 24.43 20.65
CA THR A 202 -2.66 25.44 21.50
C THR A 202 -3.70 24.80 22.42
N ARG A 203 -4.40 23.75 21.95
CA ARG A 203 -5.42 23.05 22.73
C ARG A 203 -4.83 22.23 23.89
N MET A 204 -3.61 21.71 23.73
CA MET A 204 -2.85 21.06 24.82
C MET A 204 -2.40 22.08 25.88
N GLY A 205 -2.03 23.29 25.46
CA GLY A 205 -1.62 24.38 26.36
C GLY A 205 -2.76 24.95 27.22
N SER A 206 -4.00 24.95 26.73
CA SER A 206 -5.16 25.44 27.50
C SER A 206 -5.64 24.46 28.56
N GLN A 207 -5.32 23.17 28.46
CA GLN A 207 -5.76 22.14 29.42
C GLN A 207 -4.88 22.10 30.69
N VAL A 208 -3.76 22.83 30.71
CA VAL A 208 -2.82 22.89 31.84
C VAL A 208 -3.10 24.05 32.82
N GLU A 209 -3.99 24.99 32.50
CA GLU A 209 -4.39 26.11 33.39
C GLU A 209 -5.58 25.79 34.32
N GLY A 210 -5.71 24.52 34.73
CA GLY A 210 -6.83 24.04 35.55
C GLY A 210 -6.50 23.63 36.99
N LEU A 211 -5.27 23.84 37.48
CA LEU A 211 -4.87 23.49 38.85
C LEU A 211 -4.64 24.73 39.71
N THR A 212 -5.72 25.28 40.26
CA THR A 212 -5.62 26.26 41.36
C THR A 212 -5.16 25.55 42.64
N PRO A 213 -4.15 26.04 43.37
CA PRO A 213 -3.76 25.47 44.65
C PRO A 213 -4.85 25.79 45.70
N LYS A 214 -5.45 24.74 46.28
CA LYS A 214 -6.22 24.86 47.53
C LYS A 214 -5.27 25.35 48.62
N ALA A 215 -5.46 26.58 49.07
CA ALA A 215 -4.80 27.12 50.24
C ALA A 215 -5.15 26.27 51.47
N LEU A 216 -4.12 25.82 52.19
CA LEU A 216 -4.24 25.27 53.54
C LEU A 216 -4.62 26.42 54.49
N THR A 217 -5.72 26.28 55.22
CA THR A 217 -5.93 26.90 56.53
C THR A 217 -6.71 25.92 57.39
#